data_AF-A0AAU9T9G7-F1
#
_entry.id   AF-A0AAU9T9G7-F1
#
_cell.length_a   1.000
_cell.length_b   1.000
_cell.length_c   1.000
_cell.angle_alpha   90.00
_cell.angle_beta   90.00
_cell.angle_gamma   90.00
#
_symmetry.space_group_name_H-M   'P 1'
#
loop_
_entity.id
_entity.type
_entity.pdbx_description
1 polymer ?
#
loop_
_entity_poly.entity_id
_entity_poly.type
_entity_poly.pdbx_seq_one_letter_code
_entity_poly.pdbx_strand_id
1 'polypeptide(L)'
;MRYICVLFLCFKIVVGRLWKNGIVHYTINNKDYDVHSQDIIMSTLSQLQKEICVKFFQAPLNFNTSDADKILYISNPSKLKTCAPVRYDFSKDIVDMPIGYKCLNEKDIARIVVDMLRASINPSGTSINSYELASKFEEKKSDVLAQKLISSNNRNYINTNYQIECGRMSQPSQFIQRRTFNDSDSSAISLDNINYYSNKLWPLGVVLYGIDDDLKKSQDHKRLMEAMAAIELYTCVVFQEYIPEDSLNAKNYIWFGKEGEDMPLFGFGGGKQSIKLSSFLNGAPGHTAHAIVNLLRILGIHMMSNRHDRDNYVSINWDNIEKGKEQYLERSPEKAWIASIPYDFDSVTHAPANYMCSNCDLGETTVQPLQDHLWQRTISMGHRNALSESDIRTINLLYNSQCNERYSSLK
;
A
#
# COMPACT_ATOMS: atom_id res chain seq x y z
N MET A 1 18.55 46.29 42.38
CA MET A 1 19.14 46.27 41.02
C MET A 1 20.15 45.13 40.98
N ARG A 2 20.14 44.32 39.91
CA ARG A 2 21.07 43.21 39.55
C ARG A 2 20.75 41.79 40.02
N TYR A 3 19.96 41.13 39.17
CA TYR A 3 20.14 39.79 38.60
C TYR A 3 21.49 39.08 38.83
N ILE A 4 21.43 37.77 39.12
CA ILE A 4 22.28 36.67 38.59
C ILE A 4 21.44 35.38 38.82
N CYS A 5 20.62 34.94 37.86
CA CYS A 5 20.93 34.07 36.73
C CYS A 5 21.40 32.67 37.15
N VAL A 6 20.44 31.77 37.41
CA VAL A 6 20.65 30.33 37.60
C VAL A 6 20.88 29.71 36.22
N LEU A 7 22.14 29.38 35.92
CA LEU A 7 22.52 28.57 34.76
C LEU A 7 22.20 27.10 35.05
N PHE A 8 20.95 26.69 34.78
CA PHE A 8 20.69 25.29 34.47
C PHE A 8 21.13 25.05 33.03
N LEU A 9 22.34 24.51 32.87
CA LEU A 9 22.75 23.81 31.64
C LEU A 9 21.90 22.54 31.51
N CYS A 10 20.65 22.70 31.06
CA CYS A 10 19.93 21.63 30.42
C CYS A 10 20.64 21.35 29.09
N PHE A 11 21.55 20.38 29.07
CA PHE A 11 21.87 19.68 27.84
C PHE A 11 20.56 19.08 27.32
N LYS A 12 19.93 19.75 26.35
CA LYS A 12 18.99 19.11 25.45
C LYS A 12 19.81 18.09 24.66
N ILE A 13 19.87 16.86 25.15
CA ILE A 13 20.17 15.71 24.30
C ILE A 13 18.98 15.63 23.34
N VAL A 14 19.14 16.23 22.17
CA VAL A 14 18.27 15.97 21.03
C VAL A 14 18.57 14.54 20.61
N VAL A 15 17.79 13.60 21.15
CA VAL A 15 17.78 12.22 20.65
C VAL A 15 17.17 12.28 19.25
N GLY A 16 18.05 12.39 18.25
CA GLY A 16 17.69 12.48 16.84
C GLY A 16 16.98 11.22 16.40
N ARG A 17 15.68 11.33 16.10
CA ARG A 17 14.90 10.30 15.44
C ARG A 17 14.59 10.81 14.03
N LEU A 18 15.38 10.33 13.06
CA LEU A 18 15.41 10.86 11.71
C LEU A 18 14.21 10.44 10.85
N TRP A 19 13.74 9.20 11.03
CA TRP A 19 12.60 8.63 10.30
C TRP A 19 11.39 8.54 11.23
N LYS A 20 10.48 9.52 11.14
CA LYS A 20 9.25 9.56 11.94
C LYS A 20 8.40 8.32 11.63
N ASN A 21 7.73 7.80 12.64
CA ASN A 21 6.89 6.59 12.56
C ASN A 21 7.60 5.31 12.09
N GLY A 22 8.92 5.30 11.89
CA GLY A 22 9.63 4.10 11.44
C GLY A 22 9.31 3.76 9.99
N ILE A 23 8.88 4.75 9.22
CA ILE A 23 8.61 4.67 7.79
C ILE A 23 9.79 5.27 7.06
N VAL A 24 10.38 4.50 6.15
CA VAL A 24 11.47 4.94 5.26
C VAL A 24 10.94 4.95 3.84
N HIS A 25 10.65 6.14 3.33
CA HIS A 25 10.40 6.34 1.92
C HIS A 25 11.72 6.23 1.15
N TYR A 26 11.76 5.43 0.09
CA TYR A 26 12.96 5.25 -0.72
C TYR A 26 12.64 5.37 -2.20
N THR A 27 13.65 5.73 -2.98
CA THR A 27 13.60 5.67 -4.44
C THR A 27 14.87 5.02 -4.95
N ILE A 28 14.77 4.28 -6.04
CA ILE A 28 15.92 3.63 -6.67
C ILE A 28 16.20 4.34 -7.98
N ASN A 29 17.44 4.79 -8.18
CA ASN A 29 17.85 5.38 -9.45
C ASN A 29 17.87 4.31 -10.54
N ASN A 30 16.87 4.35 -11.43
CA ASN A 30 16.72 3.42 -12.54
C ASN A 30 17.87 3.49 -13.57
N LYS A 31 18.69 4.54 -13.57
CA LYS A 31 19.86 4.67 -14.45
C LYS A 31 21.07 3.90 -13.93
N ASP A 32 21.14 3.66 -12.62
CA ASP A 32 22.32 3.05 -11.99
C ASP A 32 22.18 1.53 -11.84
N TYR A 33 20.94 1.02 -11.81
CA TYR A 33 20.60 -0.38 -11.60
C TYR A 33 19.65 -0.89 -12.67
N ASP A 34 19.93 -2.07 -13.23
CA ASP A 34 19.00 -2.80 -14.08
C ASP A 34 17.82 -3.37 -13.27
N VAL A 35 16.78 -3.86 -13.97
CA VAL A 35 15.54 -4.36 -13.36
C VAL A 35 15.79 -5.49 -12.36
N HIS A 36 16.74 -6.39 -12.63
CA HIS A 36 17.05 -7.50 -11.74
C HIS A 36 17.72 -6.99 -10.46
N SER A 37 18.70 -6.09 -10.58
CA SER A 37 19.34 -5.43 -9.44
C SER A 37 18.33 -4.67 -8.56
N GLN A 38 17.36 -4.00 -9.17
CA GLN A 38 16.27 -3.33 -8.46
C GLN A 38 15.39 -4.32 -7.69
N ASP A 39 15.01 -5.46 -8.28
CA ASP A 39 14.20 -6.49 -7.61
C ASP A 39 14.95 -7.12 -6.43
N ILE A 40 16.27 -7.32 -6.52
CA ILE A 40 17.08 -7.79 -5.37
C ILE A 40 17.03 -6.76 -4.23
N ILE A 41 17.17 -5.47 -4.53
CA ILE A 41 17.10 -4.40 -3.51
C ILE A 41 15.71 -4.39 -2.86
N MET A 42 14.64 -4.35 -3.67
CA MET A 42 13.26 -4.29 -3.18
C MET A 42 12.86 -5.53 -2.39
N SER A 43 13.21 -6.73 -2.87
CA SER A 43 12.93 -7.99 -2.17
C SER A 43 13.69 -8.08 -0.84
N THR A 44 14.95 -7.64 -0.79
CA THR A 44 15.72 -7.59 0.46
C THR A 44 15.09 -6.63 1.46
N LEU A 45 14.67 -5.43 1.04
CA LEU A 45 13.94 -4.48 1.91
C LEU A 45 12.63 -5.09 2.43
N SER A 46 11.91 -5.82 1.58
CA SER A 46 10.67 -6.53 1.94
C SER A 46 10.89 -7.67 2.93
N GLN A 47 12.03 -8.37 2.86
CA GLN A 47 12.41 -9.37 3.84
C GLN A 47 12.82 -8.71 5.17
N LEU A 48 13.61 -7.65 5.13
CA LEU A 48 14.03 -6.92 6.33
C LEU A 48 12.84 -6.42 7.15
N GLN A 49 11.84 -5.79 6.52
CA GLN A 49 10.65 -5.29 7.22
C GLN A 49 9.77 -6.36 7.89
N LYS A 50 10.04 -7.66 7.65
CA LYS A 50 9.44 -8.78 8.39
C LYS A 50 10.20 -9.07 9.69
N GLU A 51 11.50 -8.76 9.74
CA GLU A 51 12.37 -8.97 10.89
C GLU A 51 12.51 -7.73 11.79
N ILE A 52 12.44 -6.53 11.21
CA ILE A 52 12.54 -5.25 11.92
C ILE A 52 11.25 -4.45 11.86
N CYS A 53 11.07 -3.56 12.84
CA CYS A 53 9.86 -2.75 12.96
C CYS A 53 9.75 -1.62 11.91
N VAL A 54 10.84 -1.30 11.22
CA VAL A 54 10.89 -0.28 10.16
C VAL A 54 10.22 -0.79 8.88
N LYS A 55 9.42 0.07 8.23
CA LYS A 55 8.74 -0.23 6.96
C LYS A 55 9.34 0.59 5.81
N PHE A 56 9.49 -0.02 4.65
CA PHE A 56 10.08 0.61 3.47
C PHE A 56 9.02 0.81 2.39
N PHE A 57 8.88 2.03 1.89
CA PHE A 57 7.91 2.36 0.84
C PHE A 57 8.59 3.05 -0.33
N GLN A 58 8.32 2.59 -1.54
CA GLN A 58 8.82 3.27 -2.72
C GLN A 58 8.09 4.62 -2.88
N ALA A 59 8.85 5.71 -2.95
CA ALA A 59 8.32 7.05 -3.09
C ALA A 59 7.74 7.25 -4.51
N PRO A 60 6.53 7.85 -4.64
CA PRO A 60 5.97 8.20 -5.94
C PRO A 60 6.84 9.27 -6.65
N LEU A 61 6.80 9.30 -7.97
CA LEU A 61 7.61 10.20 -8.81
C LEU A 61 7.46 11.71 -8.48
N ASN A 62 6.34 12.09 -7.85
CA ASN A 62 6.02 13.47 -7.48
C ASN A 62 5.94 13.68 -5.95
N PHE A 63 6.72 12.93 -5.17
CA PHE A 63 6.73 13.11 -3.71
C PHE A 63 7.28 14.49 -3.35
N ASN A 64 6.42 15.35 -2.78
CA ASN A 64 6.80 16.67 -2.31
C ASN A 64 7.25 16.56 -0.85
N THR A 65 8.53 16.76 -0.58
CA THR A 65 9.09 16.72 0.77
C THR A 65 8.52 17.88 1.58
N SER A 66 7.60 17.59 2.51
CA SER A 66 7.34 18.51 3.61
C SER A 66 8.60 18.55 4.51
N ASP A 67 8.83 19.65 5.23
CA ASP A 67 10.01 19.87 6.10
C ASP A 67 10.26 18.79 7.19
N ALA A 68 9.43 17.74 7.24
CA ALA A 68 9.43 16.66 8.23
C ALA A 68 9.85 15.27 7.70
N ASP A 69 9.81 15.02 6.39
CA ASP A 69 9.95 13.66 5.82
C ASP A 69 11.13 13.57 4.85
N LYS A 70 12.10 12.72 5.19
CA LYS A 70 13.29 12.46 4.36
C LYS A 70 12.99 11.40 3.30
N ILE A 71 13.83 11.29 2.29
CA ILE A 71 13.77 10.21 1.28
C ILE A 71 15.14 9.55 1.16
N LEU A 72 15.15 8.22 1.19
CA LEU A 72 16.34 7.41 0.98
C LEU A 72 16.57 7.23 -0.53
N TYR A 73 17.63 7.81 -1.06
CA TYR A 73 17.97 7.75 -2.48
C TYR A 73 19.01 6.65 -2.73
N ILE A 74 18.54 5.51 -3.26
CA ILE A 74 19.38 4.35 -3.57
C ILE A 74 19.96 4.52 -4.97
N SER A 75 21.27 4.69 -5.05
CA SER A 75 21.94 5.05 -6.31
C SER A 75 23.36 4.49 -6.40
N ASN A 76 23.98 4.54 -7.58
CA ASN A 76 25.40 4.25 -7.74
C ASN A 76 26.02 5.16 -8.81
N PRO A 77 25.95 6.50 -8.62
CA PRO A 77 26.35 7.46 -9.66
C PRO A 77 27.84 7.35 -10.00
N SER A 78 28.67 6.93 -9.03
CA SER A 78 30.11 6.75 -9.21
C SER A 78 30.52 5.35 -9.70
N LYS A 79 29.56 4.49 -10.05
CA LYS A 79 29.80 3.10 -10.52
C LYS A 79 30.70 2.30 -9.56
N LEU A 80 30.47 2.47 -8.27
CA LEU A 80 31.19 1.78 -7.21
C LEU A 80 31.05 0.27 -7.38
N LYS A 81 32.17 -0.44 -7.24
CA LYS A 81 32.20 -1.90 -7.26
C LYS A 81 32.14 -2.52 -5.88
N THR A 82 32.55 -1.80 -4.82
CA THR A 82 32.76 -2.33 -3.47
C THR A 82 31.73 -1.83 -2.45
N CYS A 83 31.64 -2.51 -1.31
CA CYS A 83 30.68 -2.22 -0.23
C CYS A 83 31.31 -1.37 0.87
N ALA A 84 32.00 -0.29 0.48
CA ALA A 84 32.72 0.56 1.41
C ALA A 84 31.75 1.20 2.43
N PRO A 85 32.18 1.41 3.70
CA PRO A 85 31.36 2.11 4.67
C PRO A 85 30.97 3.49 4.16
N VAL A 86 29.67 3.78 4.20
CA VAL A 86 29.12 5.06 3.76
C VAL A 86 28.93 5.96 4.96
N ARG A 87 29.35 7.22 4.84
CA ARG A 87 28.94 8.28 5.77
C ARG A 87 27.65 8.89 5.23
N TYR A 88 26.58 8.75 6.00
CA TYR A 88 25.28 9.29 5.64
C TYR A 88 25.16 10.75 6.11
N ASP A 89 24.78 11.64 5.19
CA ASP A 89 24.45 13.03 5.50
C ASP A 89 22.93 13.16 5.70
N PHE A 90 22.53 13.22 6.96
CA PHE A 90 21.12 13.34 7.33
C PHE A 90 20.63 14.79 7.45
N SER A 91 21.49 15.78 7.18
CA SER A 91 21.10 17.20 7.22
C SER A 91 20.17 17.57 6.06
N LYS A 92 20.23 16.81 4.96
CA LYS A 92 19.43 17.01 3.73
C LYS A 92 18.12 16.21 3.77
N ASP A 93 17.15 16.63 2.97
CA ASP A 93 15.89 15.89 2.79
C ASP A 93 16.09 14.59 2.03
N ILE A 94 17.04 14.59 1.09
CA ILE A 94 17.47 13.42 0.36
C ILE A 94 18.70 12.83 1.05
N VAL A 95 18.59 11.57 1.50
CA VAL A 95 19.65 10.80 2.12
C VAL A 95 20.20 9.81 1.09
N ASP A 96 21.39 10.06 0.58
CA ASP A 96 22.04 9.17 -0.39
C ASP A 96 22.49 7.87 0.28
N MET A 97 22.09 6.73 -0.30
CA MET A 97 22.53 5.40 0.09
C MET A 97 23.10 4.67 -1.12
N PRO A 98 24.40 4.84 -1.40
CA PRO A 98 25.01 4.20 -2.54
C PRO A 98 25.22 2.70 -2.33
N ILE A 99 24.79 1.87 -3.28
CA ILE A 99 25.04 0.41 -3.27
C ILE A 99 25.93 0.04 -4.46
N GLY A 100 27.13 -0.48 -4.17
CA GLY A 100 28.07 -0.93 -5.20
C GLY A 100 27.66 -2.25 -5.86
N TYR A 101 28.12 -2.50 -7.09
CA TYR A 101 27.66 -3.66 -7.88
C TYR A 101 27.97 -5.03 -7.26
N LYS A 102 29.07 -5.19 -6.52
CA LYS A 102 29.37 -6.47 -5.84
C LYS A 102 28.53 -6.70 -4.57
N CYS A 103 27.76 -5.70 -4.16
CA CYS A 103 26.97 -5.71 -2.94
C CYS A 103 25.50 -6.03 -3.21
N LEU A 104 25.13 -6.29 -4.47
CA LEU A 104 23.76 -6.59 -4.90
C LEU A 104 23.38 -8.05 -4.59
N ASN A 105 23.46 -8.40 -3.30
CA ASN A 105 22.96 -9.65 -2.74
C ASN A 105 22.27 -9.36 -1.41
N GLU A 106 21.36 -10.24 -0.99
CA GLU A 106 20.50 -10.02 0.17
C GLU A 106 21.29 -9.67 1.45
N LYS A 107 22.40 -10.38 1.72
CA LYS A 107 23.20 -10.19 2.94
C LYS A 107 23.90 -8.83 2.97
N ASP A 108 24.53 -8.42 1.87
CA ASP A 108 25.22 -7.14 1.80
C ASP A 108 24.25 -5.96 1.80
N ILE A 109 23.12 -6.07 1.09
CA ILE A 109 22.07 -5.04 1.11
C ILE A 109 21.50 -4.92 2.53
N ALA A 110 21.20 -6.04 3.20
CA ALA A 110 20.75 -6.06 4.58
C ALA A 110 21.72 -5.37 5.53
N ARG A 111 23.02 -5.66 5.39
CA ARG A 111 24.07 -5.01 6.18
C ARG A 111 24.09 -3.50 5.93
N ILE A 112 24.07 -3.05 4.67
CA ILE A 112 24.09 -1.63 4.31
C ILE A 112 22.86 -0.89 4.86
N VAL A 113 21.67 -1.50 4.76
CA VAL A 113 20.42 -0.92 5.29
C VAL A 113 20.46 -0.82 6.81
N VAL A 114 20.96 -1.85 7.50
CA VAL A 114 21.17 -1.81 8.95
C VAL A 114 22.17 -0.72 9.34
N ASP A 115 23.29 -0.60 8.64
CA ASP A 115 24.30 0.43 8.90
C ASP A 115 23.70 1.84 8.75
N MET A 116 22.89 2.06 7.70
CA MET A 116 22.13 3.31 7.50
C MET A 116 21.18 3.60 8.66
N LEU A 117 20.35 2.62 9.06
CA LEU A 117 19.39 2.79 10.16
C LEU A 117 20.11 3.10 11.47
N ARG A 118 21.24 2.43 11.76
CA ARG A 118 22.06 2.71 12.95
C ARG A 118 22.66 4.10 12.92
N ALA A 119 23.20 4.53 11.77
CA ALA A 119 23.73 5.86 11.58
C ALA A 119 22.65 6.95 11.77
N SER A 120 21.39 6.64 11.42
CA SER A 120 20.26 7.56 11.62
C SER A 120 19.81 7.69 13.09
N ILE A 121 20.15 6.71 13.95
CA ILE A 121 19.89 6.76 15.39
C ILE A 121 21.03 7.48 16.12
N ASN A 122 22.28 7.19 15.75
CA ASN A 122 23.46 7.79 16.34
C ASN A 122 24.48 8.20 15.25
N PRO A 123 24.36 9.44 14.73
CA PRO A 123 25.26 9.96 13.70
C PRO A 123 26.72 10.09 14.17
N SER A 124 26.93 10.13 15.49
CA SER A 124 28.25 10.25 16.14
C SER A 124 28.89 8.89 16.42
N GLY A 125 28.25 7.78 16.03
CA GLY A 125 28.70 6.41 16.28
C GLY A 125 30.14 6.18 15.80
N THR A 126 31.06 6.21 16.75
CA THR A 126 32.48 5.93 16.64
C THR A 126 32.77 4.64 15.87
N SER A 127 33.79 4.71 15.01
CA SER A 127 34.45 3.59 14.34
C SER A 127 34.57 2.33 15.19
N ILE A 128 34.18 1.20 14.59
CA ILE A 128 34.57 -0.19 14.90
C ILE A 128 34.98 -0.40 16.37
N ASN A 129 33.99 -0.71 17.21
CA ASN A 129 34.25 -1.17 18.57
C ASN A 129 33.96 -2.67 18.65
N SER A 130 34.81 -3.37 19.43
CA SER A 130 34.90 -4.78 19.83
C SER A 130 33.69 -5.74 19.71
N TYR A 131 32.46 -5.24 19.54
CA TYR A 131 31.23 -5.99 19.29
C TYR A 131 31.17 -6.71 17.93
N GLU A 132 31.79 -6.17 16.87
CA GLU A 132 31.87 -6.82 15.53
C GLU A 132 32.74 -8.09 15.53
N LEU A 133 33.71 -8.19 16.44
CA LEU A 133 34.52 -9.40 16.61
C LEU A 133 33.71 -10.50 17.30
N ALA A 134 32.81 -10.14 18.21
CA ALA A 134 31.90 -11.09 18.85
C ALA A 134 30.82 -11.61 17.88
N SER A 135 30.30 -10.77 16.98
CA SER A 135 29.32 -11.22 15.97
C SER A 135 29.92 -12.22 14.97
N LYS A 136 31.19 -12.03 14.58
CA LYS A 136 31.93 -13.01 13.75
C LYS A 136 32.18 -14.34 14.46
N PHE A 137 32.26 -14.34 15.79
CA PHE A 137 32.43 -15.57 16.58
C PHE A 137 31.10 -16.31 16.82
N GLU A 138 29.99 -15.58 16.98
CA GLU A 138 28.65 -16.18 17.15
C GLU A 138 28.05 -16.72 15.85
N GLU A 139 28.31 -16.08 14.70
CA GLU A 139 27.84 -16.55 13.37
C GLU A 139 28.39 -17.94 13.00
N LYS A 140 29.55 -18.34 13.53
CA LYS A 140 30.15 -19.64 13.25
C LYS A 140 29.43 -20.82 13.93
N LYS A 141 28.47 -20.56 14.82
CA LYS A 141 27.77 -21.58 15.61
C LYS A 141 26.31 -21.81 15.21
N SER A 142 25.72 -20.94 14.38
CA SER A 142 24.29 -21.01 14.02
C SER A 142 24.02 -21.50 12.59
N ASP A 143 24.98 -22.15 11.94
CA ASP A 143 24.90 -22.52 10.52
C ASP A 143 24.04 -23.78 10.24
N VAL A 144 23.06 -24.07 11.09
CA VAL A 144 22.09 -25.14 10.85
C VAL A 144 20.71 -24.68 11.32
N LEU A 145 19.82 -24.47 10.35
CA LEU A 145 18.37 -24.19 10.44
C LEU A 145 17.97 -22.69 10.54
N ALA A 146 17.43 -22.20 9.41
CA ALA A 146 16.91 -20.85 9.12
C ALA A 146 17.97 -19.72 9.07
N GLN A 147 18.51 -19.45 7.88
CA GLN A 147 19.37 -18.29 7.61
C GLN A 147 18.56 -17.00 7.76
N LYS A 148 18.56 -16.43 8.97
CA LYS A 148 18.02 -15.10 9.24
C LYS A 148 18.87 -14.05 8.54
N LEU A 149 18.23 -13.05 7.96
CA LEU A 149 18.89 -12.05 7.12
C LEU A 149 19.77 -11.10 7.93
N ILE A 150 19.44 -10.90 9.21
CA ILE A 150 20.21 -10.06 10.16
C ILE A 150 20.42 -10.76 11.51
N SER A 151 21.46 -10.35 12.23
CA SER A 151 21.73 -10.87 13.58
C SER A 151 20.67 -10.42 14.59
N SER A 152 20.43 -11.24 15.61
CA SER A 152 19.49 -10.91 16.70
C SER A 152 19.86 -9.59 17.41
N ASN A 153 21.15 -9.28 17.53
CA ASN A 153 21.63 -8.03 18.10
C ASN A 153 21.24 -6.81 17.26
N ASN A 154 21.43 -6.87 15.94
CA ASN A 154 21.07 -5.79 15.02
C ASN A 154 19.55 -5.58 15.01
N ARG A 155 18.80 -6.69 14.94
CA ARG A 155 17.33 -6.68 14.99
C ARG A 155 16.81 -6.02 16.27
N ASN A 156 17.30 -6.46 17.44
CA ASN A 156 16.86 -5.93 18.72
C ASN A 156 17.25 -4.46 18.89
N TYR A 157 18.45 -4.06 18.41
CA TYR A 157 18.90 -2.67 18.44
C TYR A 157 17.98 -1.75 17.63
N ILE A 158 17.66 -2.12 16.38
CA ILE A 158 16.75 -1.34 15.53
C ILE A 158 15.36 -1.30 16.16
N ASN A 159 14.81 -2.45 16.54
CA ASN A 159 13.45 -2.54 17.05
C ASN A 159 13.25 -1.77 18.34
N THR A 160 14.24 -1.74 19.24
CA THR A 160 14.18 -0.97 20.50
C THR A 160 14.20 0.53 20.23
N ASN A 161 15.03 0.99 19.29
CA ASN A 161 15.18 2.43 19.01
C ASN A 161 14.03 2.99 18.16
N TYR A 162 13.36 2.15 17.38
CA TYR A 162 12.15 2.50 16.63
C TYR A 162 10.86 2.02 17.30
N GLN A 163 10.92 1.46 18.52
CA GLN A 163 9.79 0.78 19.15
C GLN A 163 8.58 1.69 19.36
N ILE A 164 8.80 2.98 19.64
CA ILE A 164 7.73 3.97 19.88
C ILE A 164 7.08 4.40 18.56
N GLU A 165 7.90 4.61 17.54
CA GLU A 165 7.53 4.98 16.18
C GLU A 165 6.72 3.88 15.52
N CYS A 166 7.24 2.65 15.59
CA CYS A 166 6.54 1.46 15.12
C CYS A 166 5.38 1.12 16.05
N GLY A 167 5.49 1.41 17.33
CA GLY A 167 4.38 1.35 18.28
C GLY A 167 3.22 2.25 17.84
N ARG A 168 3.46 3.42 17.25
CA ARG A 168 2.40 4.26 16.66
C ARG A 168 1.81 3.70 15.36
N MET A 169 2.56 2.91 14.61
CA MET A 169 2.04 2.14 13.47
C MET A 169 1.31 0.85 13.89
N SER A 170 1.69 0.26 15.03
CA SER A 170 1.16 -1.01 15.58
C SER A 170 0.03 -0.78 16.58
N GLN A 171 -0.09 0.44 17.10
CA GLN A 171 -1.28 0.93 17.78
C GLN A 171 -2.27 1.31 16.67
N PRO A 172 -3.51 0.78 16.67
CA PRO A 172 -4.55 1.30 15.80
C PRO A 172 -4.60 2.80 16.07
N SER A 173 -4.25 3.58 15.05
CA SER A 173 -4.19 5.05 15.05
C SER A 173 -4.86 5.69 16.27
N GLN A 174 -4.10 5.87 17.36
CA GLN A 174 -4.57 6.73 18.43
C GLN A 174 -4.45 8.16 17.92
N PHE A 175 -5.58 8.62 17.42
CA PHE A 175 -5.89 10.00 17.11
C PHE A 175 -5.13 10.59 15.91
N ILE A 176 -5.67 10.34 14.71
CA ILE A 176 -6.13 11.51 13.91
C ILE A 176 -6.76 12.43 14.95
N GLN A 177 -6.28 13.67 15.08
CA GLN A 177 -6.96 14.69 15.88
C GLN A 177 -8.44 14.39 15.85
N ARG A 178 -9.09 14.31 17.00
CA ARG A 178 -10.55 14.27 17.05
C ARG A 178 -11.12 15.38 16.11
N ARG A 179 -11.33 15.11 14.82
CA ARG A 179 -12.62 14.66 14.37
C ARG A 179 -12.78 13.35 15.15
N THR A 180 -13.39 13.34 16.34
CA THR A 180 -14.84 13.25 16.32
C THR A 180 -15.26 13.10 14.86
N PHE A 181 -15.27 11.85 14.38
CA PHE A 181 -16.54 11.39 13.83
C PHE A 181 -17.55 11.93 14.84
N ASN A 182 -17.96 13.18 14.62
CA ASN A 182 -19.04 13.78 15.34
C ASN A 182 -20.13 12.73 15.13
N ASP A 183 -21.03 12.61 16.09
CA ASP A 183 -22.28 11.88 15.87
C ASP A 183 -23.02 12.32 14.58
N SER A 184 -22.55 13.36 13.88
CA SER A 184 -22.95 13.78 12.53
C SER A 184 -22.42 12.93 11.36
N ASP A 185 -21.39 12.10 11.49
CA ASP A 185 -20.82 11.31 10.36
C ASP A 185 -21.28 9.84 10.41
N SER A 186 -21.82 9.36 11.54
CA SER A 186 -22.72 8.19 11.58
C SER A 186 -24.06 8.49 10.86
N SER A 187 -24.40 9.78 10.73
CA SER A 187 -25.53 10.27 9.93
C SER A 187 -25.26 10.29 8.42
N ALA A 188 -24.05 9.93 7.97
CA ALA A 188 -23.66 10.02 6.56
C ALA A 188 -24.21 8.86 5.71
N ILE A 189 -24.49 7.70 6.32
CA ILE A 189 -25.11 6.55 5.67
C ILE A 189 -26.61 6.54 5.98
N SER A 190 -27.44 6.50 4.94
CA SER A 190 -28.90 6.43 5.09
C SER A 190 -29.37 5.02 5.44
N LEU A 191 -30.61 4.89 5.94
CA LEU A 191 -31.23 3.58 6.18
C LEU A 191 -31.32 2.75 4.88
N ASP A 192 -31.54 3.41 3.74
CA ASP A 192 -31.58 2.74 2.43
C ASP A 192 -30.21 2.18 2.04
N ASN A 193 -29.13 2.91 2.34
CA ASN A 193 -27.77 2.41 2.16
C ASN A 193 -27.54 1.17 3.04
N ILE A 194 -27.91 1.23 4.33
CA ILE A 194 -27.76 0.09 5.26
C ILE A 194 -28.51 -1.13 4.74
N ASN A 195 -29.78 -0.95 4.36
CA ASN A 195 -30.61 -2.04 3.81
C ASN A 195 -30.00 -2.62 2.53
N TYR A 196 -29.51 -1.76 1.64
CA TYR A 196 -28.85 -2.19 0.41
C TYR A 196 -27.60 -3.04 0.68
N TYR A 197 -26.77 -2.66 1.65
CA TYR A 197 -25.49 -3.31 1.94
C TYR A 197 -25.54 -4.46 2.96
N SER A 198 -26.66 -4.63 3.67
CA SER A 198 -26.88 -5.61 4.75
C SER A 198 -26.36 -7.03 4.49
N ASN A 199 -26.38 -7.50 3.23
CA ASN A 199 -25.93 -8.83 2.83
C ASN A 199 -24.81 -8.83 1.78
N LYS A 200 -24.16 -7.69 1.54
CA LYS A 200 -23.14 -7.52 0.48
C LYS A 200 -21.74 -7.24 1.02
N LEU A 201 -21.60 -6.96 2.31
CA LEU A 201 -20.31 -6.68 2.91
C LEU A 201 -19.71 -7.97 3.47
N TRP A 202 -18.39 -8.08 3.41
CA TRP A 202 -17.69 -9.20 4.03
C TRP A 202 -17.81 -9.12 5.55
N PRO A 203 -18.25 -10.22 6.21
CA PRO A 203 -18.32 -10.27 7.67
C PRO A 203 -16.99 -9.88 8.30
N LEU A 204 -17.04 -9.09 9.36
CA LEU A 204 -15.86 -8.63 10.11
C LEU A 204 -14.86 -7.78 9.29
N GLY A 205 -15.21 -7.43 8.04
CA GLY A 205 -14.30 -6.77 7.11
C GLY A 205 -13.13 -7.66 6.68
N VAL A 206 -13.30 -8.98 6.73
CA VAL A 206 -12.26 -9.95 6.35
C VAL A 206 -12.63 -10.64 5.05
N VAL A 207 -11.80 -10.45 4.04
CA VAL A 207 -11.88 -11.18 2.77
C VAL A 207 -10.93 -12.36 2.84
N LEU A 208 -11.48 -13.58 2.89
CA LEU A 208 -10.68 -14.79 2.78
C LEU A 208 -10.32 -15.03 1.32
N TYR A 209 -9.05 -15.31 1.04
CA TYR A 209 -8.60 -15.65 -0.30
C TYR A 209 -7.60 -16.80 -0.31
N GLY A 210 -7.54 -17.57 -1.39
CA GLY A 210 -6.49 -18.54 -1.66
C GLY A 210 -5.91 -18.32 -3.05
N ILE A 211 -4.78 -18.97 -3.33
CA ILE A 211 -4.11 -18.89 -4.62
C ILE A 211 -3.49 -20.25 -4.98
N ASP A 212 -3.52 -20.61 -6.26
CA ASP A 212 -2.82 -21.82 -6.75
C ASP A 212 -1.33 -21.77 -6.38
N ASP A 213 -0.79 -22.89 -5.88
CA ASP A 213 0.58 -22.95 -5.35
C ASP A 213 1.67 -22.58 -6.37
N ASP A 214 1.44 -22.87 -7.65
CA ASP A 214 2.35 -22.53 -8.74
C ASP A 214 2.34 -21.03 -9.09
N LEU A 215 1.29 -20.31 -8.71
CA LEU A 215 1.19 -18.86 -8.86
C LEU A 215 1.80 -18.10 -7.68
N LYS A 216 1.98 -18.71 -6.51
CA LYS A 216 2.50 -18.04 -5.29
C LYS A 216 3.85 -17.34 -5.47
N LYS A 217 4.69 -17.79 -6.41
CA LYS A 217 6.01 -17.19 -6.71
C LYS A 217 6.01 -16.26 -7.93
N SER A 218 4.85 -16.06 -8.55
CA SER A 218 4.73 -15.24 -9.76
C SER A 218 4.80 -13.74 -9.47
N GLN A 219 5.16 -12.94 -10.48
CA GLN A 219 5.08 -11.49 -10.40
C GLN A 219 3.64 -11.01 -10.22
N ASP A 220 2.68 -11.75 -10.79
CA ASP A 220 1.25 -11.47 -10.66
C ASP A 220 0.78 -11.60 -9.20
N HIS A 221 1.25 -12.61 -8.46
CA HIS A 221 0.96 -12.69 -7.04
C HIS A 221 1.53 -11.50 -6.25
N LYS A 222 2.74 -11.02 -6.57
CA LYS A 222 3.29 -9.79 -5.95
C LYS A 222 2.38 -8.59 -6.21
N ARG A 223 1.90 -8.41 -7.44
CA ARG A 223 0.97 -7.32 -7.82
C ARG A 223 -0.37 -7.42 -7.09
N LEU A 224 -0.89 -8.63 -6.89
CA LEU A 224 -2.10 -8.86 -6.08
C LEU A 224 -1.88 -8.40 -4.63
N MET A 225 -0.77 -8.83 -4.02
CA MET A 225 -0.42 -8.46 -2.65
C MET A 225 -0.21 -6.95 -2.48
N GLU A 226 0.41 -6.29 -3.45
CA GLU A 226 0.58 -4.83 -3.46
C GLU A 226 -0.78 -4.11 -3.50
N ALA A 227 -1.72 -4.59 -4.32
CA ALA A 227 -3.06 -4.02 -4.41
C ALA A 227 -3.88 -4.23 -3.11
N MET A 228 -3.79 -5.42 -2.51
CA MET A 228 -4.40 -5.72 -1.21
C MET A 228 -3.84 -4.79 -0.11
N ALA A 229 -2.50 -4.70 -0.01
CA ALA A 229 -1.83 -3.86 0.96
C ALA A 229 -2.18 -2.37 0.80
N ALA A 230 -2.38 -1.89 -0.44
CA ALA A 230 -2.80 -0.52 -0.70
C ALA A 230 -4.18 -0.21 -0.08
N ILE A 231 -5.10 -1.19 -0.04
CA ILE A 231 -6.41 -1.03 0.60
C ILE A 231 -6.32 -1.13 2.12
N GLU A 232 -5.56 -2.11 2.63
CA GLU A 232 -5.38 -2.33 4.07
C GLU A 232 -4.69 -1.17 4.78
N LEU A 233 -3.83 -0.42 4.06
CA LEU A 233 -3.10 0.71 4.63
C LEU A 233 -4.02 1.88 5.05
N TYR A 234 -5.12 2.09 4.32
CA TYR A 234 -6.01 3.25 4.51
C TYR A 234 -7.38 2.88 5.06
N THR A 235 -7.66 1.59 5.22
CA THR A 235 -8.98 1.11 5.63
C THR A 235 -8.85 0.04 6.71
N CYS A 236 -9.98 -0.31 7.32
CA CYS A 236 -10.01 -1.38 8.32
C CYS A 236 -10.16 -2.79 7.71
N VAL A 237 -10.41 -2.90 6.39
CA VAL A 237 -10.58 -4.19 5.71
C VAL A 237 -9.26 -4.97 5.71
N VAL A 238 -9.33 -6.30 5.79
CA VAL A 238 -8.16 -7.19 5.74
C VAL A 238 -8.40 -8.32 4.74
N PHE A 239 -7.38 -8.63 3.95
CA PHE A 239 -7.29 -9.81 3.10
C PHE A 239 -6.49 -10.88 3.82
N GLN A 240 -7.12 -12.02 4.09
CA GLN A 240 -6.50 -13.11 4.83
C GLN A 240 -6.38 -14.34 3.95
N GLU A 241 -5.15 -14.83 3.79
CA GLU A 241 -4.89 -16.06 3.05
C GLU A 241 -5.52 -17.26 3.78
N TYR A 242 -6.30 -18.04 3.05
CA TYR A 242 -6.93 -19.27 3.49
C TYR A 242 -5.92 -20.42 3.36
N ILE A 243 -5.64 -21.10 4.47
CA ILE A 243 -4.75 -22.25 4.52
C ILE A 243 -5.62 -23.52 4.58
N PRO A 244 -5.57 -24.42 3.59
CA PRO A 244 -6.44 -25.61 3.51
C PRO A 244 -6.35 -26.58 4.69
N GLU A 245 -5.31 -26.46 5.51
CA GLU A 245 -5.05 -27.29 6.70
C GLU A 245 -5.76 -26.75 7.96
N ASP A 246 -6.33 -25.55 7.91
CA ASP A 246 -7.16 -25.03 8.99
C ASP A 246 -8.50 -25.77 9.05
N SER A 247 -8.82 -26.29 10.23
CA SER A 247 -10.06 -27.01 10.56
C SER A 247 -11.37 -26.21 10.34
N LEU A 248 -11.25 -24.94 9.94
CA LEU A 248 -12.34 -24.10 9.47
C LEU A 248 -12.54 -24.37 7.97
N ASN A 249 -13.52 -25.19 7.63
CA ASN A 249 -14.08 -25.26 6.27
C ASN A 249 -14.65 -23.87 5.90
N ALA A 250 -13.79 -22.95 5.46
CA ALA A 250 -14.21 -21.64 5.02
C ALA A 250 -15.18 -21.84 3.85
N LYS A 251 -16.46 -21.55 4.08
CA LYS A 251 -17.48 -21.73 3.05
C LYS A 251 -17.43 -20.64 1.99
N ASN A 252 -16.86 -19.48 2.32
CA ASN A 252 -16.87 -18.29 1.47
C ASN A 252 -15.45 -17.71 1.36
N TYR A 253 -14.85 -17.80 0.19
CA TYR A 253 -13.52 -17.26 -0.09
C TYR A 253 -13.31 -17.07 -1.59
N ILE A 254 -12.38 -16.19 -1.94
CA ILE A 254 -11.93 -15.98 -3.32
C ILE A 254 -10.75 -16.91 -3.60
N TRP A 255 -10.72 -17.59 -4.74
CA TRP A 255 -9.60 -18.46 -5.12
C TRP A 255 -8.98 -17.96 -6.41
N PHE A 256 -7.75 -17.48 -6.34
CA PHE A 256 -7.01 -17.00 -7.51
C PHE A 256 -6.27 -18.16 -8.18
N GLY A 257 -6.61 -18.44 -9.43
CA GLY A 257 -6.00 -19.53 -10.19
C GLY A 257 -5.66 -19.18 -11.62
N LYS A 258 -5.13 -20.16 -12.35
CA LYS A 258 -4.91 -20.05 -13.81
C LYS A 258 -6.21 -20.05 -14.60
N GLU A 259 -7.23 -20.69 -14.03
CA GLU A 259 -8.58 -20.78 -14.56
C GLU A 259 -9.57 -20.22 -13.54
N GLY A 260 -10.71 -19.74 -14.03
CA GLY A 260 -11.74 -19.10 -13.23
C GLY A 260 -12.46 -18.03 -14.02
N GLU A 261 -13.36 -17.32 -13.36
CA GLU A 261 -14.06 -16.18 -13.93
C GLU A 261 -13.07 -15.02 -14.16
N ASP A 262 -13.33 -14.23 -15.20
CA ASP A 262 -12.50 -13.05 -15.51
C ASP A 262 -12.77 -11.87 -14.57
N MET A 263 -13.98 -11.80 -13.99
CA MET A 263 -14.39 -10.71 -13.11
C MET A 263 -14.99 -11.25 -11.80
N PRO A 264 -14.67 -10.65 -10.64
CA PRO A 264 -15.24 -11.08 -9.38
C PRO A 264 -16.73 -10.71 -9.25
N LEU A 265 -17.41 -11.40 -8.33
CA LEU A 265 -18.76 -11.03 -7.94
C LEU A 265 -18.72 -9.71 -7.18
N PHE A 266 -19.85 -9.03 -7.16
CA PHE A 266 -20.00 -7.79 -6.42
C PHE A 266 -20.27 -8.09 -4.94
N GLY A 267 -19.36 -7.64 -4.07
CA GLY A 267 -19.49 -7.83 -2.63
C GLY A 267 -19.30 -9.27 -2.17
N PHE A 268 -19.77 -9.54 -0.96
CA PHE A 268 -19.79 -10.85 -0.36
C PHE A 268 -20.72 -11.80 -1.14
N GLY A 269 -20.12 -12.83 -1.72
CA GLY A 269 -20.80 -13.97 -2.33
C GLY A 269 -20.63 -15.22 -1.46
N GLY A 270 -21.70 -16.02 -1.35
CA GLY A 270 -21.60 -17.32 -0.71
C GLY A 270 -20.84 -18.33 -1.57
N GLY A 271 -20.02 -19.19 -0.96
CA GLY A 271 -19.27 -20.24 -1.66
C GLY A 271 -17.83 -19.85 -2.03
N LYS A 272 -17.12 -20.81 -2.63
CA LYS A 272 -15.84 -20.57 -3.30
C LYS A 272 -16.10 -19.82 -4.61
N GLN A 273 -15.40 -18.70 -4.82
CA GLN A 273 -15.34 -18.04 -6.13
C GLN A 273 -13.95 -18.20 -6.75
N SER A 274 -13.84 -18.98 -7.83
CA SER A 274 -12.60 -19.12 -8.60
C SER A 274 -12.43 -17.97 -9.59
N ILE A 275 -11.32 -17.25 -9.51
CA ILE A 275 -10.99 -16.10 -10.34
C ILE A 275 -9.67 -16.35 -11.07
N LYS A 276 -9.65 -16.05 -12.36
CA LYS A 276 -8.43 -16.11 -13.15
C LYS A 276 -7.52 -14.93 -12.81
N LEU A 277 -6.38 -15.21 -12.17
CA LEU A 277 -5.47 -14.18 -11.65
C LEU A 277 -4.97 -13.22 -12.74
N SER A 278 -4.63 -13.76 -13.92
CA SER A 278 -4.13 -12.92 -15.02
C SER A 278 -5.17 -11.91 -15.49
N SER A 279 -6.45 -12.28 -15.54
CA SER A 279 -7.55 -11.39 -15.93
C SER A 279 -7.84 -10.39 -14.81
N PHE A 280 -7.79 -10.83 -13.55
CA PHE A 280 -7.98 -9.97 -12.38
C PHE A 280 -6.95 -8.83 -12.28
N LEU A 281 -5.71 -9.08 -12.70
CA LEU A 281 -4.62 -8.11 -12.62
C LEU A 281 -4.43 -7.29 -13.89
N ASN A 282 -4.73 -7.86 -15.06
CA ASN A 282 -4.50 -7.22 -16.34
C ASN A 282 -5.86 -6.82 -16.93
N GLY A 283 -6.18 -5.53 -16.79
CA GLY A 283 -7.33 -4.92 -17.47
C GLY A 283 -7.02 -4.59 -18.92
N ALA A 284 -7.91 -3.80 -19.53
CA ALA A 284 -7.65 -3.20 -20.83
C ALA A 284 -6.32 -2.40 -20.82
N PRO A 285 -5.59 -2.33 -21.95
CA PRO A 285 -4.35 -1.55 -22.05
C PRO A 285 -4.51 -0.13 -21.48
N GLY A 286 -3.62 0.25 -20.57
CA GLY A 286 -3.64 1.55 -19.89
C GLY A 286 -4.38 1.57 -18.55
N HIS A 287 -5.19 0.57 -18.19
CA HIS A 287 -5.87 0.54 -16.90
C HIS A 287 -4.97 -0.09 -15.82
N THR A 288 -4.01 0.69 -15.33
CA THR A 288 -2.95 0.25 -14.41
C THR A 288 -3.44 -0.09 -13.00
N ALA A 289 -4.67 0.28 -12.66
CA ALA A 289 -5.27 0.09 -11.33
C ALA A 289 -6.21 -1.13 -11.23
N HIS A 290 -6.23 -1.98 -12.25
CA HIS A 290 -7.26 -3.02 -12.41
C HIS A 290 -7.45 -3.90 -11.19
N ALA A 291 -6.34 -4.30 -10.56
CA ALA A 291 -6.35 -5.12 -9.35
C ALA A 291 -7.10 -4.44 -8.20
N ILE A 292 -6.85 -3.15 -7.95
CA ILE A 292 -7.53 -2.38 -6.89
C ILE A 292 -9.01 -2.27 -7.21
N VAL A 293 -9.38 -1.95 -8.46
CA VAL A 293 -10.80 -1.85 -8.87
C VAL A 293 -11.53 -3.19 -8.65
N ASN A 294 -10.91 -4.30 -9.02
CA ASN A 294 -11.50 -5.62 -8.83
C ASN A 294 -11.57 -6.02 -7.34
N LEU A 295 -10.60 -5.63 -6.51
CA LEU A 295 -10.68 -5.81 -5.05
C LEU A 295 -11.80 -4.95 -4.46
N LEU A 296 -11.96 -3.70 -4.89
CA LEU A 296 -13.08 -2.85 -4.46
C LEU A 296 -14.44 -3.42 -4.89
N ARG A 297 -14.51 -4.03 -6.08
CA ARG A 297 -15.69 -4.80 -6.51
C ARG A 297 -15.98 -5.98 -5.58
N ILE A 298 -14.96 -6.76 -5.17
CA ILE A 298 -15.09 -7.83 -4.15
C ILE A 298 -15.61 -7.26 -2.83
N LEU A 299 -15.22 -6.04 -2.46
CA LEU A 299 -15.72 -5.36 -1.26
C LEU A 299 -17.14 -4.79 -1.40
N GLY A 300 -17.75 -4.87 -2.58
CA GLY A 300 -19.08 -4.33 -2.84
C GLY A 300 -19.07 -2.83 -3.08
N ILE A 301 -17.98 -2.28 -3.60
CA ILE A 301 -17.91 -0.87 -3.99
C ILE A 301 -18.25 -0.76 -5.48
N HIS A 302 -19.25 0.07 -5.81
CA HIS A 302 -19.59 0.37 -7.19
C HIS A 302 -18.56 1.30 -7.82
N MET A 303 -18.42 1.21 -9.14
CA MET A 303 -17.61 2.15 -9.88
C MET A 303 -18.18 3.57 -9.79
N MET A 304 -17.31 4.56 -9.65
CA MET A 304 -17.70 5.98 -9.64
C MET A 304 -18.49 6.36 -10.90
N SER A 305 -18.11 5.81 -12.06
CA SER A 305 -18.79 6.05 -13.33
C SER A 305 -20.17 5.38 -13.46
N ASN A 306 -20.51 4.50 -12.52
CA ASN A 306 -21.82 3.84 -12.42
C ASN A 306 -22.71 4.52 -11.38
N ARG A 307 -22.35 5.67 -10.81
CA ARG A 307 -23.25 6.38 -9.90
C ARG A 307 -24.59 6.72 -10.55
N HIS A 308 -25.66 6.72 -9.75
CA HIS A 308 -27.00 7.10 -10.21
C HIS A 308 -27.05 8.53 -10.79
N ASP A 309 -26.23 9.44 -10.27
CA ASP A 309 -26.11 10.85 -10.68
C ASP A 309 -24.93 11.13 -11.64
N ARG A 310 -24.29 10.08 -12.18
CA ARG A 310 -23.09 10.23 -13.04
C ARG A 310 -23.35 11.07 -14.28
N ASP A 311 -24.57 11.10 -14.80
CA ASP A 311 -24.97 11.90 -15.97
C ASP A 311 -24.92 13.42 -15.72
N ASN A 312 -24.62 13.87 -14.48
CA ASN A 312 -24.30 15.27 -14.19
C ASN A 312 -22.81 15.60 -14.41
N TYR A 313 -21.96 14.59 -14.60
CA TYR A 313 -20.50 14.73 -14.66
C TYR A 313 -19.91 14.17 -15.96
N VAL A 314 -20.44 13.04 -16.44
CA VAL A 314 -19.97 12.35 -17.63
C VAL A 314 -21.12 11.93 -18.54
N SER A 315 -20.90 11.93 -19.85
CA SER A 315 -21.74 11.26 -20.84
C SER A 315 -21.16 9.89 -21.20
N ILE A 316 -22.05 8.97 -21.56
CA ILE A 316 -21.70 7.64 -22.07
C ILE A 316 -22.07 7.55 -23.54
N ASN A 317 -21.10 7.25 -24.39
CA ASN A 317 -21.28 7.00 -25.81
C ASN A 317 -21.55 5.50 -26.02
N TRP A 318 -22.81 5.12 -25.87
CA TRP A 318 -23.23 3.71 -25.91
C TRP A 318 -22.89 3.00 -27.22
N ASP A 319 -22.91 3.71 -28.35
CA ASP A 319 -22.59 3.16 -29.67
C ASP A 319 -21.12 2.71 -29.78
N ASN A 320 -20.23 3.26 -28.95
CA ASN A 320 -18.81 2.93 -28.94
C ASN A 320 -18.48 1.73 -28.03
N ILE A 321 -19.44 1.28 -27.21
CA ILE A 321 -19.24 0.15 -26.28
C ILE A 321 -19.29 -1.17 -27.05
N GLU A 322 -18.40 -2.10 -26.68
CA GLU A 322 -18.42 -3.46 -27.18
C GLU A 322 -19.76 -4.15 -26.85
N LYS A 323 -20.39 -4.74 -27.87
CA LYS A 323 -21.69 -5.41 -27.71
C LYS A 323 -21.65 -6.47 -26.61
N GLY A 324 -22.58 -6.39 -25.67
CA GLY A 324 -22.67 -7.28 -24.50
C GLY A 324 -21.90 -6.78 -23.28
N LYS A 325 -21.19 -5.65 -23.38
CA LYS A 325 -20.45 -5.02 -22.28
C LYS A 325 -21.16 -3.79 -21.70
N GLU A 326 -22.32 -3.41 -22.21
CA GLU A 326 -23.09 -2.23 -21.80
C GLU A 326 -23.42 -2.26 -20.29
N GLN A 327 -23.71 -3.46 -19.77
CA GLN A 327 -23.97 -3.71 -18.34
C GLN A 327 -22.88 -3.19 -17.39
N TYR A 328 -21.63 -3.05 -17.86
CA TYR A 328 -20.53 -2.55 -17.02
C TYR A 328 -20.56 -1.03 -16.81
N LEU A 329 -21.33 -0.30 -17.63
CA LEU A 329 -21.52 1.16 -17.52
C LEU A 329 -22.96 1.55 -17.10
N GLU A 330 -23.79 0.56 -16.78
CA GLU A 330 -25.12 0.78 -16.23
C GLU A 330 -25.06 1.44 -14.84
N ARG A 331 -26.04 2.30 -14.57
CA ARG A 331 -26.14 3.02 -13.31
C ARG A 331 -26.50 2.06 -12.17
N SER A 332 -25.73 2.14 -11.10
CA SER A 332 -26.06 1.59 -9.79
C SER A 332 -27.27 2.32 -9.18
N PRO A 333 -28.07 1.63 -8.35
CA PRO A 333 -29.19 2.26 -7.64
C PRO A 333 -28.74 3.41 -6.75
N GLU A 334 -29.59 4.42 -6.54
CA GLU A 334 -29.30 5.55 -5.64
C GLU A 334 -28.92 5.09 -4.22
N LYS A 335 -29.62 4.08 -3.70
CA LYS A 335 -29.32 3.42 -2.40
C LYS A 335 -27.94 2.76 -2.32
N ALA A 336 -27.24 2.58 -3.44
CA ALA A 336 -25.86 2.11 -3.44
C ALA A 336 -24.84 3.24 -3.21
N TRP A 337 -25.28 4.50 -3.27
CA TRP A 337 -24.41 5.66 -3.14
C TRP A 337 -24.59 6.39 -1.81
N ILE A 338 -23.48 6.76 -1.17
CA ILE A 338 -23.46 7.52 0.08
C ILE A 338 -23.50 9.01 -0.27
N ALA A 339 -24.58 9.70 0.08
CA ALA A 339 -24.83 11.09 -0.33
C ALA A 339 -23.71 12.08 0.05
N SER A 340 -22.96 11.81 1.12
CA SER A 340 -21.85 12.65 1.58
C SER A 340 -20.57 12.53 0.75
N ILE A 341 -20.50 11.59 -0.21
CA ILE A 341 -19.34 11.37 -1.08
C ILE A 341 -19.58 12.06 -2.44
N PRO A 342 -18.79 13.08 -2.80
CA PRO A 342 -18.90 13.77 -4.07
C PRO A 342 -18.44 12.90 -5.24
N TYR A 343 -18.78 13.30 -6.47
CA TYR A 343 -18.27 12.62 -7.66
C TYR A 343 -16.79 12.94 -7.82
N ASP A 344 -15.96 11.90 -7.99
CA ASP A 344 -14.52 12.04 -7.97
C ASP A 344 -13.88 11.43 -9.22
N PHE A 345 -13.41 12.31 -10.11
CA PHE A 345 -12.68 11.92 -11.33
C PHE A 345 -11.32 11.27 -11.03
N ASP A 346 -10.77 11.49 -9.84
CA ASP A 346 -9.51 10.90 -9.38
C ASP A 346 -9.73 9.58 -8.60
N SER A 347 -10.98 9.13 -8.45
CA SER A 347 -11.27 7.80 -7.88
C SER A 347 -10.64 6.70 -8.72
N VAL A 348 -10.06 5.71 -8.03
CA VAL A 348 -9.52 4.51 -8.67
C VAL A 348 -10.61 3.72 -9.41
N THR A 349 -11.86 3.85 -8.93
CA THR A 349 -13.03 3.16 -9.49
C THR A 349 -13.70 3.93 -10.64
N HIS A 350 -13.14 5.07 -11.04
CA HIS A 350 -13.62 5.78 -12.22
C HIS A 350 -13.24 5.01 -13.49
N ALA A 351 -14.16 4.91 -14.44
CA ALA A 351 -13.88 4.32 -15.74
C ALA A 351 -12.89 5.20 -16.53
N PRO A 352 -11.89 4.64 -17.20
CA PRO A 352 -11.11 5.39 -18.18
C PRO A 352 -11.98 5.78 -19.38
N ALA A 353 -11.52 6.73 -20.18
CA ALA A 353 -12.27 7.26 -21.32
C ALA A 353 -12.69 6.21 -22.35
N ASN A 354 -11.91 5.14 -22.49
CA ASN A 354 -12.08 4.05 -23.45
C ASN A 354 -12.61 2.75 -22.79
N TYR A 355 -13.22 2.84 -21.61
CA TYR A 355 -13.70 1.66 -20.88
C TYR A 355 -14.72 0.85 -21.70
N MET A 356 -14.47 -0.45 -21.86
CA MET A 356 -15.30 -1.40 -22.65
C MET A 356 -15.56 -0.97 -24.10
N CYS A 357 -14.62 -0.24 -24.69
CA CYS A 357 -14.72 0.26 -26.05
C CYS A 357 -14.54 -0.86 -27.10
N SER A 358 -15.37 -0.86 -28.13
CA SER A 358 -15.31 -1.79 -29.26
C SER A 358 -14.13 -1.51 -30.21
N ASN A 359 -13.91 -0.23 -30.53
CA ASN A 359 -12.83 0.24 -31.40
C ASN A 359 -12.40 1.65 -30.97
N CYS A 360 -11.28 1.74 -30.26
CA CYS A 360 -10.78 3.01 -29.72
C CYS A 360 -9.51 3.52 -30.43
N ASP A 361 -9.22 3.00 -31.63
CA ASP A 361 -7.97 3.28 -32.36
C ASP A 361 -7.89 4.72 -32.90
N LEU A 362 -9.01 5.47 -32.92
CA LEU A 362 -9.10 6.84 -33.48
C LEU A 362 -9.40 7.93 -32.44
N GLY A 363 -9.17 7.65 -31.15
CA GLY A 363 -9.49 8.60 -30.07
C GLY A 363 -10.98 8.69 -29.76
N GLU A 364 -11.76 7.71 -30.23
CA GLU A 364 -13.13 7.50 -29.76
C GLU A 364 -13.11 7.15 -28.27
N THR A 365 -14.14 7.60 -27.56
CA THR A 365 -14.26 7.40 -26.11
C THR A 365 -15.66 6.91 -25.80
N THR A 366 -15.78 6.00 -24.84
CA THR A 366 -17.04 5.53 -24.27
C THR A 366 -17.51 6.40 -23.12
N VAL A 367 -16.58 7.02 -22.38
CA VAL A 367 -16.88 7.90 -21.23
C VAL A 367 -16.25 9.27 -21.48
N GLN A 368 -17.05 10.34 -21.41
CA GLN A 368 -16.59 11.71 -21.65
C GLN A 368 -17.04 12.65 -20.52
N PRO A 369 -16.16 13.48 -19.96
CA PRO A 369 -16.57 14.58 -19.07
C PRO A 369 -17.50 15.56 -19.79
N LEU A 370 -18.57 16.02 -19.14
CA LEU A 370 -19.56 16.90 -19.78
C LEU A 370 -19.08 18.34 -19.96
N GLN A 371 -18.12 18.79 -19.17
CA GLN A 371 -17.67 20.18 -19.20
C GLN A 371 -16.43 20.30 -20.06
N ASP A 372 -16.46 21.18 -21.06
CA ASP A 372 -15.36 21.35 -22.03
C ASP A 372 -14.00 21.59 -21.35
N HIS A 373 -13.94 22.36 -20.28
CA HIS A 373 -12.69 22.62 -19.54
C HIS A 373 -12.14 21.39 -18.79
N LEU A 374 -12.91 20.32 -18.65
CA LEU A 374 -12.50 19.05 -18.08
C LEU A 374 -11.97 18.08 -19.13
N TRP A 375 -11.77 18.47 -20.38
CA TRP A 375 -11.21 17.59 -21.43
C TRP A 375 -9.87 16.94 -21.01
N GLN A 376 -9.07 17.62 -20.18
CA GLN A 376 -7.81 17.06 -19.64
C GLN A 376 -8.06 15.88 -18.70
N ARG A 377 -9.23 15.83 -18.04
CA ARG A 377 -9.63 14.71 -17.18
C ARG A 377 -9.81 13.42 -17.96
N THR A 378 -10.12 13.49 -19.25
CA THR A 378 -10.18 12.32 -20.15
C THR A 378 -8.86 11.54 -20.16
N ILE A 379 -7.73 12.21 -19.91
CA ILE A 379 -6.38 11.60 -19.87
C ILE A 379 -6.09 10.96 -18.49
N SER A 380 -6.67 11.50 -17.40
CA SER A 380 -6.31 11.10 -16.04
C SER A 380 -7.31 10.13 -15.39
N MET A 381 -8.59 10.22 -15.75
CA MET A 381 -9.65 9.44 -15.12
C MET A 381 -9.47 7.95 -15.38
N GLY A 382 -9.66 7.12 -14.34
CA GLY A 382 -9.48 5.66 -14.44
C GLY A 382 -8.05 5.16 -14.69
N HIS A 383 -7.04 6.03 -14.54
CA HIS A 383 -5.61 5.69 -14.68
C HIS A 383 -4.80 5.87 -13.38
N ARG A 384 -5.47 6.10 -12.24
CA ARG A 384 -4.84 6.29 -10.93
C ARG A 384 -4.48 4.94 -10.29
N ASN A 385 -3.27 4.78 -9.77
CA ASN A 385 -2.80 3.52 -9.14
C ASN A 385 -2.99 3.47 -7.62
N ALA A 386 -3.74 4.40 -7.05
CA ALA A 386 -3.93 4.53 -5.61
C ALA A 386 -5.38 4.97 -5.32
N LEU A 387 -5.84 4.65 -4.11
CA LEU A 387 -7.13 5.09 -3.61
C LEU A 387 -7.17 6.62 -3.47
N SER A 388 -8.26 7.22 -3.95
CA SER A 388 -8.61 8.60 -3.64
C SER A 388 -9.17 8.75 -2.21
N GLU A 389 -9.29 9.98 -1.72
CA GLU A 389 -9.98 10.25 -0.44
C GLU A 389 -11.43 9.73 -0.47
N SER A 390 -12.11 9.86 -1.61
CA SER A 390 -13.49 9.38 -1.81
C SER A 390 -13.57 7.86 -1.71
N ASP A 391 -12.61 7.13 -2.27
CA ASP A 391 -12.54 5.66 -2.17
C ASP A 391 -12.35 5.23 -0.72
N ILE A 392 -11.37 5.83 -0.04
CA ILE A 392 -11.04 5.54 1.37
C ILE A 392 -12.26 5.80 2.26
N ARG A 393 -12.91 6.96 2.10
CA ARG A 393 -14.07 7.36 2.90
C ARG A 393 -15.26 6.42 2.65
N THR A 394 -15.50 6.03 1.40
CA THR A 394 -16.57 5.09 1.06
C THR A 394 -16.37 3.74 1.74
N ILE A 395 -15.16 3.16 1.65
CA ILE A 395 -14.85 1.87 2.29
C ILE A 395 -15.01 1.97 3.81
N ASN A 396 -14.45 3.02 4.43
CA ASN A 396 -14.49 3.18 5.88
C ASN A 396 -15.92 3.41 6.41
N LEU A 397 -16.77 4.11 5.68
CA LEU A 397 -18.18 4.28 6.06
C LEU A 397 -18.94 2.95 5.96
N LEU A 398 -18.77 2.20 4.88
CA LEU A 398 -19.47 0.93 4.68
C LEU A 398 -19.01 -0.16 5.65
N TYR A 399 -17.70 -0.30 5.88
CA TYR A 399 -17.13 -1.37 6.69
C TYR A 399 -16.98 -1.02 8.18
N ASN A 400 -17.38 0.18 8.63
CA ASN A 400 -17.22 0.62 10.01
C ASN A 400 -17.78 -0.38 11.03
N SER A 401 -19.03 -0.80 10.84
CA SER A 401 -19.72 -1.73 11.75
C SER A 401 -19.04 -3.10 11.77
N GLN A 402 -18.69 -3.63 10.60
CA GLN A 402 -18.03 -4.92 10.44
C GLN A 402 -16.67 -4.94 11.15
N CYS A 403 -15.87 -3.90 10.95
CA CYS A 403 -14.57 -3.79 11.58
C CYS A 403 -14.67 -3.60 13.10
N ASN A 404 -15.63 -2.80 13.57
CA ASN A 404 -15.87 -2.62 15.01
C ASN A 404 -16.30 -3.92 15.69
N GLU A 405 -17.13 -4.73 15.03
CA GLU A 405 -17.51 -6.06 15.51
C GLU A 405 -16.27 -6.95 15.67
N ARG A 406 -15.40 -6.99 14.66
CA ARG A 406 -14.12 -7.72 14.73
C ARG A 406 -13.24 -7.28 15.89
N TYR A 407 -13.06 -5.98 16.09
CA TYR A 407 -12.26 -5.46 17.20
C TYR A 407 -12.86 -5.77 18.56
N SER A 408 -14.19 -5.84 18.65
CA SER A 408 -14.89 -6.18 19.88
C SER A 408 -14.77 -7.68 20.21
N SER A 409 -14.74 -8.55 19.20
CA SER A 409 -14.54 -10.00 19.38
C SER A 409 -13.12 -10.42 19.77
N LEU A 410 -12.14 -9.51 19.67
CA LEU A 410 -10.73 -9.76 20.02
C LEU A 410 -10.38 -9.34 21.45
N LYS A 411 -11.32 -8.70 22.17
CA LYS A 411 -11.23 -8.41 23.60
C LYS A 411 -11.93 -9.49 24.40
#